data_AF-A0A9W9ZKT3-F1
#
_entry.id   AF-A0A9W9ZKT3-F1
#
_cell.length_a   1.000
_cell.length_b   1.000
_cell.length_c   1.000
_cell.angle_alpha   90.00
_cell.angle_beta   90.00
_cell.angle_gamma   90.00
#
_symmetry.space_group_name_H-M   'P 1'
#
loop_
_entity.id
_entity.type
_entity.pdbx_description
1 polymer ?
#
loop_
_entity_poly.entity_id
_entity_poly.type
_entity_poly.pdbx_seq_one_letter_code
_entity_poly.pdbx_strand_id
1 'polypeptide(L)'
;MLGGVGGLVEFKASLLASHGFAALALAYMGYDDLPESPSPSVDMEYFEEAANWFSCHPKVLPHDYKGKISEILPFENSKKIYTEEGCIWRYAIPSVDNVTPLVSKYSLVVPVEDISCPVLLVYGTGDLNVNSDFATDLILNRLKNQGREHLCSILRYPEAGHLIEPPHTPLCYACFLGNVSKWSGDKYIVMGGEMNAHARAQEDAWPKS
;
A
#
# COMPACT_ATOMS: atom_id res chain seq x y z
N MET A 1 -1.69 -1.18 10.60
CA MET A 1 -1.83 -0.15 9.56
C MET A 1 -0.47 0.46 9.27
N LEU A 2 -0.07 0.50 8.00
CA LEU A 2 1.08 1.26 7.49
C LEU A 2 0.63 1.99 6.21
N GLY A 3 1.26 3.12 5.89
CA GLY A 3 0.88 4.01 4.79
C GLY A 3 0.73 5.45 5.26
N GLY A 4 -0.27 6.18 4.74
CA GLY A 4 -0.45 7.64 4.90
C GLY A 4 -0.65 8.20 6.33
N VAL A 5 -0.58 7.36 7.38
CA VAL A 5 -0.75 7.77 8.78
C VAL A 5 0.56 8.26 9.42
N GLY A 6 1.71 7.77 8.93
CA GLY A 6 3.01 8.01 9.55
C GLY A 6 3.21 7.23 10.85
N GLY A 7 4.30 7.52 11.56
CA GLY A 7 4.72 6.79 12.75
C GLY A 7 5.58 5.56 12.45
N LEU A 8 6.00 4.87 13.52
CA LEU A 8 6.71 3.60 13.45
C LEU A 8 5.79 2.48 13.98
N VAL A 9 5.50 1.49 13.12
CA VAL A 9 4.63 0.36 13.47
C VAL A 9 5.40 -0.95 13.26
N GLU A 10 5.73 -1.62 14.37
CA GLU A 10 6.73 -2.70 14.37
C GLU A 10 6.13 -4.12 14.28
N PHE A 11 4.85 -4.29 14.65
CA PHE A 11 4.30 -5.63 14.90
C PHE A 11 4.39 -6.59 13.70
N LYS A 12 4.26 -6.08 12.47
CA LYS A 12 4.43 -6.91 11.26
C LYS A 12 5.87 -7.39 11.12
N ALA A 13 6.84 -6.49 11.30
CA ALA A 13 8.25 -6.82 11.22
C ALA A 13 8.63 -7.80 12.34
N SER A 14 8.13 -7.63 13.57
CA SER A 14 8.40 -8.57 14.66
C SER A 14 7.82 -9.96 14.39
N LEU A 15 6.62 -10.04 13.80
CA LEU A 15 5.99 -11.31 13.44
C LEU A 15 6.72 -11.99 12.27
N LEU A 16 7.17 -11.24 11.27
CA LEU A 16 8.05 -11.80 10.22
C LEU A 16 9.38 -12.29 10.81
N ALA A 17 9.95 -11.54 11.75
CA ALA A 17 11.19 -11.93 12.41
C ALA A 17 11.07 -13.23 13.19
N SER A 18 9.91 -13.52 13.80
CA SER A 18 9.66 -14.80 14.47
C SER A 18 9.59 -15.99 13.51
N HIS A 19 9.49 -15.76 12.20
CA HIS A 19 9.46 -16.78 11.15
C HIS A 19 10.80 -16.91 10.41
N GLY A 20 11.89 -16.37 10.97
CA GLY A 20 13.24 -16.55 10.46
C GLY A 20 13.69 -15.52 9.43
N PHE A 21 12.93 -14.44 9.24
CA PHE A 21 13.32 -13.33 8.39
C PHE A 21 14.06 -12.24 9.17
N ALA A 22 15.05 -11.61 8.55
CA ALA A 22 15.44 -10.28 9.00
C ALA A 22 14.38 -9.30 8.48
N ALA A 23 13.77 -8.50 9.36
CA ALA A 23 12.72 -7.56 9.00
C ALA A 23 13.00 -6.18 9.57
N LEU A 24 12.83 -5.14 8.74
CA LEU A 24 13.01 -3.74 9.12
C LEU A 24 11.66 -3.03 9.11
N ALA A 25 11.23 -2.51 10.26
CA ALA A 25 10.14 -1.54 10.32
C ALA A 25 10.73 -0.14 10.08
N LEU A 26 10.33 0.51 8.99
CA LEU A 26 10.87 1.81 8.58
C LEU A 26 9.77 2.87 8.65
N ALA A 27 9.92 3.85 9.53
CA ALA A 27 9.12 5.07 9.50
C ALA A 27 9.64 5.99 8.39
N TYR A 28 8.79 6.83 7.80
CA TYR A 28 9.23 7.82 6.79
C TYR A 28 8.56 9.19 6.96
N MET A 29 7.63 9.33 7.91
CA MET A 29 6.97 10.57 8.30
C MET A 29 6.28 10.39 9.66
N GLY A 30 6.02 11.49 10.37
CA GLY A 30 5.26 11.51 11.62
C GLY A 30 5.91 10.73 12.77
N TYR A 31 7.24 10.65 12.78
CA TYR A 31 8.02 9.93 13.79
C TYR A 31 9.36 10.62 14.04
N ASP A 32 9.66 10.91 15.31
CA ASP A 32 10.88 11.59 15.75
C ASP A 32 11.18 12.89 14.97
N ASP A 33 12.30 12.95 14.25
CA ASP A 33 12.75 14.10 13.46
C ASP A 33 12.27 14.06 11.99
N LEU A 34 11.50 13.04 11.59
CA LEU A 34 10.95 12.92 10.24
C LEU A 34 9.82 13.93 9.98
N PRO A 35 9.55 14.28 8.71
CA PRO A 35 8.49 15.22 8.35
C PRO A 35 7.13 14.86 8.96
N GLU A 36 6.36 15.83 9.47
CA GLU A 36 5.06 15.55 10.10
C GLU A 36 3.99 15.00 9.14
N SER A 37 4.07 15.35 7.86
CA SER A 37 3.04 15.08 6.85
C SER A 37 3.68 14.66 5.51
N PRO A 38 2.94 13.93 4.65
CA PRO A 38 3.46 13.50 3.37
C PRO A 38 3.86 14.71 2.50
N SER A 39 5.07 14.66 1.96
CA SER A 39 5.55 15.59 0.94
C SER A 39 4.90 15.29 -0.41
N PRO A 40 4.71 16.29 -1.30
CA PRO A 40 4.25 16.06 -2.68
C PRO A 40 5.15 15.10 -3.47
N SER A 41 6.42 14.99 -3.07
CA SER A 41 7.40 14.06 -3.61
C SER A 41 8.02 13.24 -2.48
N VAL A 42 8.08 11.92 -2.66
CA VAL A 42 8.77 11.01 -1.76
C VAL A 42 10.26 11.04 -2.09
N ASP A 43 11.11 11.30 -1.08
CA ASP A 43 12.56 11.25 -1.22
C ASP A 43 13.04 9.79 -1.26
N MET A 44 13.55 9.36 -2.41
CA MET A 44 14.03 7.98 -2.58
C MET A 44 15.42 7.76 -2.00
N GLU A 45 16.22 8.82 -1.83
CA GLU A 45 17.55 8.70 -1.22
C GLU A 45 17.43 8.16 0.20
N TYR A 46 16.38 8.58 0.93
CA TYR A 46 16.03 8.05 2.24
C TYR A 46 15.79 6.52 2.24
N PHE A 47 14.99 6.02 1.29
CA PHE A 47 14.69 4.59 1.19
C PHE A 47 15.88 3.78 0.68
N GLU A 48 16.68 4.36 -0.21
CA GLU A 48 17.93 3.76 -0.68
C GLU A 48 18.95 3.64 0.46
N GLU A 49 19.11 4.68 1.28
CA GLU A 49 19.97 4.64 2.47
C GLU A 49 19.52 3.55 3.44
N ALA A 50 18.22 3.50 3.77
CA ALA A 50 17.68 2.46 4.64
C ALA A 50 17.88 1.04 4.07
N ALA A 51 17.66 0.83 2.77
CA ALA A 51 17.88 -0.45 2.11
C ALA A 51 19.37 -0.84 2.14
N ASN A 52 20.26 0.09 1.82
CA ASN A 52 21.71 -0.13 1.82
C ASN A 52 22.22 -0.43 3.23
N TRP A 53 21.80 0.33 4.23
CA TRP A 53 22.12 0.08 5.63
C TRP A 53 21.69 -1.33 6.06
N PHE A 54 20.47 -1.73 5.70
CA PHE A 54 19.94 -3.05 6.03
C PHE A 54 20.70 -4.16 5.31
N SER A 55 21.00 -4.00 4.03
CA SER A 55 21.82 -4.92 3.23
C SER A 55 23.23 -5.12 3.76
N CYS A 56 23.83 -4.07 4.35
CA CYS A 56 25.17 -4.15 4.93
C CYS A 56 25.21 -4.89 6.28
N HIS A 57 24.06 -5.20 6.89
CA HIS A 57 24.04 -5.88 8.17
C HIS A 57 24.51 -7.35 8.03
N PRO A 58 25.45 -7.85 8.87
CA PRO A 58 26.06 -9.19 8.70
C PRO A 58 25.10 -10.39 8.72
N LYS A 59 23.87 -10.18 9.22
CA LYS A 59 22.82 -11.21 9.31
C LYS A 59 21.73 -11.07 8.23
N VAL A 60 21.92 -10.15 7.28
CA VAL A 60 20.98 -9.90 6.17
C VAL A 60 21.62 -10.40 4.89
N LEU A 61 20.81 -11.04 4.03
CA LEU A 61 21.28 -11.43 2.71
C LEU A 61 21.47 -10.19 1.84
N PRO A 62 22.61 -10.03 1.14
CA PRO A 62 22.86 -8.87 0.30
C PRO A 62 21.81 -8.74 -0.81
N HIS A 63 21.35 -7.51 -1.05
CA HIS A 63 20.51 -7.18 -2.19
C HIS A 63 20.80 -5.76 -2.69
N ASP A 64 20.59 -5.54 -3.99
CA ASP A 64 20.72 -4.23 -4.63
C ASP A 64 19.36 -3.57 -4.72
N TYR A 65 19.21 -2.39 -4.11
CA TYR A 65 18.05 -1.55 -4.30
C TYR A 65 18.17 -0.75 -5.61
N LYS A 66 17.09 -0.73 -6.42
CA LYS A 66 17.02 0.02 -7.69
C LYS A 66 15.68 0.77 -7.81
N GLY A 67 15.36 1.58 -6.81
CA GLY A 67 14.12 2.36 -6.78
C GLY A 67 14.02 3.40 -7.90
N LYS A 68 12.79 3.67 -8.36
CA LYS A 68 12.45 4.82 -9.22
C LYS A 68 11.21 5.51 -8.66
N ILE A 69 11.14 6.84 -8.79
CA ILE A 69 10.00 7.65 -8.33
C ILE A 69 8.79 7.42 -9.23
N SER A 70 7.63 7.31 -8.58
CA SER A 70 6.32 7.54 -9.16
C SER A 70 5.74 8.76 -8.46
N GLU A 71 5.20 9.74 -9.19
CA GLU A 71 4.52 10.85 -8.50
C GLU A 71 3.23 10.33 -7.82
N ILE A 72 2.83 10.99 -6.74
CA ILE A 72 1.60 10.65 -6.02
C ILE A 72 0.41 11.13 -6.87
N LEU A 73 -0.52 10.22 -7.17
CA LEU A 73 -1.75 10.60 -7.87
C LEU A 73 -2.55 11.58 -7.01
N PRO A 74 -2.95 12.75 -7.56
CA PRO A 74 -3.70 13.73 -6.79
C PRO A 74 -5.10 13.20 -6.46
N PHE A 75 -5.56 13.44 -5.22
CA PHE A 75 -6.92 13.09 -4.80
C PHE A 75 -7.96 13.97 -5.50
N GLU A 76 -8.93 13.34 -6.14
CA GLU A 76 -10.16 13.97 -6.61
C GLU A 76 -11.15 14.11 -5.46
N ASN A 77 -10.96 15.15 -4.64
CA ASN A 77 -11.78 15.39 -3.45
C ASN A 77 -13.29 15.44 -3.71
N SER A 78 -13.73 15.82 -4.92
CA SER A 78 -15.14 15.84 -5.32
C SER A 78 -15.78 14.45 -5.46
N LYS A 79 -14.97 13.39 -5.58
CA LYS A 79 -15.43 12.00 -5.68
C LYS A 79 -15.42 11.24 -4.35
N LYS A 80 -15.02 11.89 -3.26
CA LYS A 80 -15.14 11.32 -1.91
C LYS A 80 -16.61 11.12 -1.55
N ILE A 81 -16.93 10.02 -0.87
CA ILE A 81 -18.28 9.75 -0.37
C ILE A 81 -18.24 9.86 1.16
N TYR A 82 -19.16 10.62 1.73
CA TYR A 82 -19.29 10.77 3.18
C TYR A 82 -20.48 9.95 3.67
N THR A 83 -20.25 9.13 4.68
CA THR A 83 -21.27 8.33 5.37
C THR A 83 -21.31 8.69 6.85
N GLU A 84 -22.20 8.08 7.63
CA GLU A 84 -22.24 8.27 9.08
C GLU A 84 -20.98 7.72 9.77
N GLU A 85 -20.37 6.70 9.19
CA GLU A 85 -19.17 6.01 9.70
C GLU A 85 -17.86 6.70 9.31
N GLY A 86 -17.85 7.49 8.24
CA GLY A 86 -16.67 8.24 7.81
C GLY A 86 -16.62 8.54 6.31
N CYS A 87 -15.41 8.87 5.83
CA CYS A 87 -15.15 9.15 4.42
C CYS A 87 -14.66 7.89 3.70
N ILE A 88 -15.28 7.59 2.55
CA ILE A 88 -14.85 6.56 1.60
C ILE A 88 -13.98 7.22 0.53
N TRP A 89 -12.76 6.72 0.39
CA TRP A 89 -11.75 7.26 -0.53
C TRP A 89 -11.59 6.48 -1.83
N ARG A 90 -12.15 5.26 -1.91
CA ARG A 90 -12.02 4.35 -3.07
C ARG A 90 -12.23 5.03 -4.42
N TYR A 91 -13.16 5.98 -4.50
CA TYR A 91 -13.55 6.67 -5.73
C TYR A 91 -12.81 7.98 -5.97
N ALA A 92 -12.07 8.47 -4.98
CA ALA A 92 -11.34 9.73 -5.02
C ALA A 92 -9.91 9.61 -5.54
N ILE A 93 -9.39 8.38 -5.70
CA ILE A 93 -8.09 8.15 -6.35
C ILE A 93 -8.35 7.97 -7.85
N PRO A 94 -7.83 8.86 -8.73
CA PRO A 94 -8.06 8.78 -10.15
C PRO A 94 -7.57 7.43 -10.71
N SER A 95 -8.38 6.79 -11.55
CA SER A 95 -7.86 5.80 -12.49
C SER A 95 -7.10 6.52 -13.61
N VAL A 96 -6.09 5.87 -14.18
CA VAL A 96 -5.25 6.43 -15.26
C VAL A 96 -6.10 6.91 -16.46
N ASP A 97 -7.26 6.30 -16.68
CA ASP A 97 -8.22 6.68 -17.74
C ASP A 97 -9.03 7.95 -17.42
N ASN A 98 -9.09 8.38 -16.16
CA ASN A 98 -9.92 9.50 -15.69
C ASN A 98 -9.16 10.83 -15.57
N VAL A 99 -7.84 10.86 -15.80
CA VAL A 99 -7.03 12.08 -15.69
C VAL A 99 -7.03 12.83 -17.02
N THR A 100 -7.52 14.08 -17.03
CA THR A 100 -7.51 14.97 -18.21
C THR A 100 -6.57 16.17 -17.95
N PRO A 101 -5.65 16.53 -18.87
CA PRO A 101 -5.37 15.83 -20.13
C PRO A 101 -4.82 14.44 -19.85
N LEU A 102 -5.06 13.52 -20.79
CA LEU A 102 -4.46 12.19 -20.81
C LEU A 102 -2.96 12.40 -20.60
N VAL A 103 -2.45 12.14 -19.39
CA VAL A 103 -1.04 12.46 -19.07
C VAL A 103 -0.21 11.62 -20.03
N SER A 104 0.42 12.29 -21.00
CA SER A 104 0.90 11.69 -22.24
C SER A 104 2.12 10.77 -22.08
N LYS A 105 2.43 10.37 -20.86
CA LYS A 105 3.42 9.35 -20.56
C LYS A 105 3.20 8.89 -19.12
N TYR A 106 3.21 7.59 -18.93
CA TYR A 106 3.01 6.84 -17.70
C TYR A 106 4.03 7.13 -16.56
N SER A 107 4.53 8.36 -16.38
CA SER A 107 5.51 8.72 -15.33
C SER A 107 4.94 8.65 -13.91
N LEU A 108 3.60 8.71 -13.77
CA LEU A 108 2.86 8.58 -12.52
C LEU A 108 2.64 7.14 -12.06
N VAL A 109 3.05 6.16 -12.85
CA VAL A 109 2.78 4.74 -12.57
C VAL A 109 4.10 4.00 -12.62
N VAL A 110 4.44 3.34 -11.51
CA VAL A 110 5.62 2.47 -11.38
C VAL A 110 5.74 1.59 -12.63
N PRO A 111 6.90 1.56 -13.31
CA PRO A 111 7.12 0.77 -14.53
C PRO A 111 7.22 -0.72 -14.18
N VAL A 112 6.09 -1.34 -13.84
CA VAL A 112 6.02 -2.74 -13.42
C VAL A 112 6.51 -3.70 -14.51
N GLU A 113 6.50 -3.29 -15.77
CA GLU A 113 7.12 -4.01 -16.86
C GLU A 113 8.64 -4.22 -16.73
N ASP A 114 9.33 -3.43 -15.90
CA ASP A 114 10.78 -3.50 -15.68
C ASP A 114 11.18 -4.43 -14.51
N ILE A 115 10.22 -4.96 -13.73
CA ILE A 115 10.54 -5.78 -12.55
C ILE A 115 11.35 -7.02 -12.93
N SER A 116 12.31 -7.45 -12.12
CA SER A 116 13.10 -8.67 -12.37
C SER A 116 12.72 -9.84 -11.48
N CYS A 117 11.89 -9.60 -10.46
CA CYS A 117 11.47 -10.60 -9.49
C CYS A 117 9.95 -10.82 -9.53
N PRO A 118 9.48 -12.00 -9.07
CA PRO A 118 8.06 -12.23 -8.86
C PRO A 118 7.47 -11.25 -7.84
N VAL A 119 6.23 -10.85 -8.07
CA VAL A 119 5.42 -10.01 -7.19
C VAL A 119 4.15 -10.73 -6.80
N LEU A 120 3.76 -10.59 -5.54
CA LEU A 120 2.49 -11.08 -5.00
C LEU A 120 1.60 -9.87 -4.69
N LEU A 121 0.43 -9.80 -5.33
CA LEU A 121 -0.57 -8.77 -5.06
C LEU A 121 -1.65 -9.35 -4.14
N VAL A 122 -1.85 -8.72 -2.99
CA VAL A 122 -2.81 -9.17 -1.97
C VAL A 122 -3.80 -8.04 -1.69
N TYR A 123 -5.09 -8.29 -1.89
CA TYR A 123 -6.11 -7.27 -1.65
C TYR A 123 -7.51 -7.84 -1.44
N GLY A 124 -8.38 -7.03 -0.85
CA GLY A 124 -9.79 -7.34 -0.62
C GLY A 124 -10.72 -6.57 -1.56
N THR A 125 -11.81 -7.19 -2.02
CA THR A 125 -12.77 -6.52 -2.92
C THR A 125 -13.67 -5.52 -2.20
N GLY A 126 -13.77 -5.66 -0.87
CA GLY A 126 -14.46 -4.77 0.04
C GLY A 126 -13.62 -3.57 0.49
N ASP A 127 -12.44 -3.34 -0.12
CA ASP A 127 -11.61 -2.16 0.11
C ASP A 127 -12.38 -0.88 -0.25
N LEU A 128 -12.59 -0.01 0.75
CA LEU A 128 -13.24 1.29 0.59
C LEU A 128 -12.26 2.48 0.69
N ASN A 129 -10.96 2.18 0.83
CA ASN A 129 -9.91 3.18 0.87
C ASN A 129 -9.33 3.44 -0.53
N VAL A 130 -8.98 2.38 -1.26
CA VAL A 130 -8.41 2.46 -2.61
C VAL A 130 -9.09 1.48 -3.56
N ASN A 131 -9.08 1.77 -4.87
CA ASN A 131 -9.61 0.84 -5.87
C ASN A 131 -8.58 -0.24 -6.22
N SER A 132 -8.44 -1.23 -5.34
CA SER A 132 -7.45 -2.31 -5.47
C SER A 132 -7.66 -3.16 -6.73
N ASP A 133 -8.91 -3.44 -7.13
CA ASP A 133 -9.21 -4.15 -8.39
C ASP A 133 -8.63 -3.40 -9.60
N PHE A 134 -8.90 -2.09 -9.70
CA PHE A 134 -8.37 -1.27 -10.78
C PHE A 134 -6.82 -1.26 -10.81
N ALA A 135 -6.19 -1.09 -9.65
CA ALA A 135 -4.73 -1.07 -9.55
C ALA A 135 -4.11 -2.41 -9.97
N THR A 136 -4.70 -3.53 -9.56
CA THR A 136 -4.27 -4.87 -9.96
C THR A 136 -4.44 -5.09 -11.45
N ASP A 137 -5.58 -4.71 -12.05
CA ASP A 137 -5.81 -4.84 -13.48
C ASP A 137 -4.81 -4.02 -14.30
N LEU A 138 -4.49 -2.80 -13.86
CA LEU A 138 -3.48 -1.96 -14.47
C LEU A 138 -2.10 -2.64 -14.47
N ILE A 139 -1.67 -3.19 -13.33
CA ILE A 139 -0.38 -3.87 -13.19
C ILE A 139 -0.35 -5.12 -14.09
N LEU A 140 -1.38 -5.96 -14.00
CA LEU A 140 -1.44 -7.22 -14.73
C LEU A 140 -1.48 -7.00 -16.25
N ASN A 141 -2.23 -6.01 -16.74
CA ASN A 141 -2.31 -5.68 -18.16
C ASN A 141 -0.95 -5.19 -18.69
N ARG A 142 -0.21 -4.38 -17.94
CA ARG A 142 1.14 -3.95 -18.33
C ARG A 142 2.12 -5.12 -18.43
N LEU A 143 2.07 -6.05 -17.47
CA LEU A 143 2.90 -7.26 -17.51
C LEU A 143 2.53 -8.18 -18.68
N LYS A 144 1.24 -8.40 -18.94
CA LYS A 144 0.74 -9.19 -20.08
C LYS A 144 1.19 -8.61 -21.42
N ASN A 145 1.19 -7.29 -21.56
CA ASN A 145 1.65 -6.63 -22.80
C ASN A 145 3.14 -6.89 -23.11
N GLN A 146 3.92 -7.37 -22.13
CA GLN A 146 5.31 -7.77 -22.30
C GLN A 146 5.52 -9.30 -22.20
N GLY A 147 4.45 -10.10 -22.06
CA GLY A 147 4.54 -11.55 -21.83
C GLY A 147 5.13 -11.95 -20.48
N ARG A 148 5.00 -11.07 -19.47
CA ARG A 148 5.63 -11.20 -18.14
C ARG A 148 4.61 -11.49 -17.03
N GLU A 149 3.39 -11.88 -17.37
CA GLU A 149 2.32 -12.16 -16.41
C GLU A 149 2.64 -13.28 -15.43
N HIS A 150 3.54 -14.20 -15.80
CA HIS A 150 4.04 -15.28 -14.93
C HIS A 150 4.79 -14.77 -13.69
N LEU A 151 5.24 -13.52 -13.69
CA LEU A 151 5.87 -12.88 -12.52
C LEU A 151 4.86 -12.36 -11.51
N CYS A 152 3.56 -12.34 -11.82
CA CYS A 152 2.53 -11.77 -10.95
C CYS A 152 1.60 -12.85 -10.43
N SER A 153 1.56 -13.02 -9.11
CA SER A 153 0.57 -13.84 -8.41
C SER A 153 -0.44 -12.94 -7.71
N ILE A 154 -1.71 -13.34 -7.68
CA ILE A 154 -2.80 -12.53 -7.10
C ILE A 154 -3.54 -13.33 -6.04
N LEU A 155 -3.68 -12.75 -4.86
CA LEU A 155 -4.58 -13.18 -3.79
C LEU A 155 -5.69 -12.13 -3.65
N ARG A 156 -6.81 -12.40 -4.31
CA ARG A 156 -8.00 -11.55 -4.32
C ARG A 156 -9.05 -12.12 -3.39
N TYR A 157 -9.34 -11.42 -2.30
CA TYR A 157 -10.28 -11.88 -1.28
C TYR A 157 -11.63 -11.17 -1.39
N PRO A 158 -12.72 -11.89 -1.74
CA PRO A 158 -14.06 -11.31 -1.74
C PRO A 158 -14.40 -10.72 -0.37
N GLU A 159 -15.01 -9.53 -0.38
CA GLU A 159 -15.57 -8.83 0.78
C GLU A 159 -14.57 -8.45 1.88
N ALA A 160 -13.28 -8.79 1.77
CA ALA A 160 -12.26 -8.28 2.69
C ALA A 160 -12.04 -6.78 2.46
N GLY A 161 -11.87 -6.03 3.56
CA GLY A 161 -11.53 -4.61 3.54
C GLY A 161 -10.06 -4.32 3.23
N HIS A 162 -9.69 -3.05 3.37
CA HIS A 162 -8.36 -2.52 3.05
C HIS A 162 -7.25 -3.11 3.94
N LEU A 163 -7.50 -3.27 5.23
CA LEU A 163 -6.47 -3.59 6.23
C LEU A 163 -6.26 -5.10 6.40
N ILE A 164 -5.71 -5.78 5.40
CA ILE A 164 -5.31 -7.19 5.57
C ILE A 164 -4.06 -7.25 6.48
N GLU A 165 -4.32 -7.48 7.76
CA GLU A 165 -3.34 -7.55 8.85
C GLU A 165 -3.02 -9.02 9.21
N PRO A 166 -2.01 -9.31 10.05
CA PRO A 166 -1.72 -10.67 10.49
C PRO A 166 -2.96 -11.37 11.10
N PRO A 167 -2.99 -12.72 11.11
CA PRO A 167 -4.16 -13.50 11.52
C PRO A 167 -4.70 -13.10 12.88
N HIS A 168 -6.02 -13.15 13.01
CA HIS A 168 -6.78 -12.80 14.22
C HIS A 168 -6.71 -11.32 14.64
N THR A 169 -6.10 -10.43 13.85
CA THR A 169 -6.26 -8.99 14.05
C THR A 169 -7.71 -8.59 13.74
N PRO A 170 -8.46 -7.98 14.68
CA PRO A 170 -9.86 -7.63 14.44
C PRO A 170 -10.05 -6.70 13.25
N LEU A 171 -11.13 -6.92 12.49
CA LEU A 171 -11.54 -6.00 11.43
C LEU A 171 -11.74 -4.60 12.00
N CYS A 172 -11.07 -3.62 11.38
CA CYS A 172 -11.33 -2.20 11.62
C CYS A 172 -12.07 -1.63 10.41
N TYR A 173 -13.40 -1.61 10.47
CA TYR A 173 -14.24 -1.15 9.36
C TYR A 173 -14.06 0.34 9.06
N ALA A 174 -13.94 1.16 10.11
CA ALA A 174 -13.62 2.58 10.02
C ALA A 174 -12.72 2.97 11.19
N CYS A 175 -11.81 3.92 10.98
CA CYS A 175 -10.86 4.38 12.00
C CYS A 175 -10.71 5.89 12.01
N PHE A 176 -10.44 6.42 13.21
CA PHE A 176 -9.96 7.79 13.38
C PHE A 176 -8.48 7.86 13.01
N LEU A 177 -8.12 8.75 12.09
CA LEU A 177 -6.74 8.94 11.65
C LEU A 177 -6.32 10.39 11.87
N GLY A 178 -5.83 10.70 13.08
CA GLY A 178 -5.50 12.06 13.49
C GLY A 178 -4.48 12.76 12.57
N ASN A 179 -3.37 12.08 12.25
CA ASN A 179 -2.36 12.63 11.34
C ASN A 179 -2.90 12.82 9.91
N VAL A 180 -3.75 11.90 9.45
CA VAL A 180 -4.41 12.01 8.14
C VAL A 180 -5.32 13.22 8.09
N SER A 181 -6.09 13.46 9.15
CA SER A 181 -7.03 14.58 9.22
C SER A 181 -6.37 15.95 9.05
N LYS A 182 -5.08 16.09 9.43
CA LYS A 182 -4.31 17.34 9.30
C LYS A 182 -4.16 17.76 7.82
N TRP A 183 -4.00 16.81 6.91
CA TRP A 183 -3.74 17.09 5.49
C TRP A 183 -4.90 16.74 4.56
N SER A 184 -5.76 15.79 4.93
CA SER A 184 -6.90 15.38 4.10
C SER A 184 -8.20 16.11 4.45
N GLY A 185 -8.31 16.67 5.66
CA GLY A 185 -9.54 17.20 6.25
C GLY A 185 -10.50 16.13 6.79
N ASP A 186 -10.25 14.85 6.51
CA ASP A 186 -11.12 13.73 6.87
C ASP A 186 -10.65 13.09 8.18
N LYS A 187 -11.52 13.08 9.19
CA LYS A 187 -11.20 12.55 10.53
C LYS A 187 -11.37 11.05 10.65
N TYR A 188 -12.43 10.52 10.04
CA TYR A 188 -12.79 9.11 10.05
C TYR A 188 -12.75 8.57 8.63
N ILE A 189 -12.00 7.49 8.42
CA ILE A 189 -11.84 6.86 7.11
C ILE A 189 -12.43 5.46 7.15
N VAL A 190 -13.25 5.14 6.15
CA VAL A 190 -13.83 3.82 5.97
C VAL A 190 -12.85 2.93 5.21
N MET A 191 -12.48 1.82 5.82
CA MET A 191 -11.58 0.80 5.29
C MET A 191 -12.34 -0.33 4.60
N GLY A 192 -13.63 -0.49 4.96
CA GLY A 192 -14.52 -1.52 4.44
C GLY A 192 -14.21 -2.91 5.02
N GLY A 193 -14.90 -3.91 4.48
CA GLY A 193 -14.75 -5.31 4.88
C GLY A 193 -15.96 -5.91 5.59
N GLU A 194 -16.27 -7.18 5.28
CA GLU A 194 -17.16 -8.03 6.07
C GLU A 194 -16.31 -8.84 7.06
N MET A 195 -16.78 -8.98 8.31
CA MET A 195 -16.00 -9.52 9.42
C MET A 195 -15.43 -10.92 9.14
N ASN A 196 -16.26 -11.86 8.70
CA ASN A 196 -15.83 -13.25 8.51
C ASN A 196 -14.99 -13.43 7.25
N ALA A 197 -15.31 -12.73 6.17
CA ALA A 197 -14.52 -12.71 4.95
C ALA A 197 -13.13 -12.10 5.20
N HIS A 198 -13.07 -11.00 5.95
CA HIS A 198 -11.81 -10.34 6.28
C HIS A 198 -10.92 -11.20 7.17
N ALA A 199 -11.46 -11.80 8.24
CA ALA A 199 -10.69 -12.70 9.09
C ALA A 199 -10.09 -13.89 8.29
N ARG A 200 -10.89 -14.50 7.41
CA ARG A 200 -10.42 -15.58 6.51
C ARG A 200 -9.33 -15.12 5.55
N ALA A 201 -9.45 -13.89 5.03
CA ALA A 201 -8.42 -13.31 4.17
C ALA A 201 -7.09 -13.15 4.89
N GLN A 202 -7.11 -12.69 6.14
CA GLN A 202 -5.91 -12.53 6.97
C GLN A 202 -5.23 -13.87 7.28
N GLU A 203 -6.02 -14.88 7.64
CA GLU A 203 -5.53 -16.24 7.90
C GLU A 203 -4.92 -16.90 6.66
N ASP A 204 -5.53 -16.71 5.49
CA ASP A 204 -5.06 -17.31 4.24
C ASP A 204 -3.87 -16.57 3.61
N ALA A 205 -3.82 -15.24 3.72
CA ALA A 205 -2.78 -14.41 3.13
C ALA A 205 -1.44 -14.55 3.86
N TRP A 206 -1.47 -14.64 5.19
CA TRP A 206 -0.26 -14.64 6.02
C TRP A 206 0.76 -15.73 5.68
N PRO A 207 0.40 -17.02 5.58
CA PRO A 207 1.37 -18.07 5.25
C PRO A 207 1.87 -18.03 3.79
N LYS A 208 1.27 -17.17 2.95
CA LYS A 208 1.64 -17.00 1.54
C LYS A 208 2.44 -15.72 1.29
N SER A 209 2.58 -14.88 2.32
CA SER A 209 3.28 -13.58 2.29
C SER A 209 4.71 -13.68 2.79
#